data_AF-A0A9X3WFH5-F1
#
_entry.id   AF-A0A9X3WFH5-F1
#
_cell.length_a   1.000
_cell.length_b   1.000
_cell.length_c   1.000
_cell.angle_alpha   90.00
_cell.angle_beta   90.00
_cell.angle_gamma   90.00
#
_symmetry.space_group_name_H-M   'P 1'
#
loop_
_entity.id
_entity.type
_entity.pdbx_description
1 polymer ?
#
loop_
_entity_poly.entity_id
_entity_poly.type
_entity_poly.pdbx_seq_one_letter_code
_entity_poly.pdbx_strand_id
1 'polypeptide(L)'
;MVINKDIPIVDDNPSKSDAEWRCGNSKFTEDIWDFKGFVHAPHWNDAKFRIDFTLFNNWTSIKDTVKRYIMSELKMVVYNSAKRKYAAFSQFRNFLKENGHLETFQDFTDSTIREYFEFLLNADSERGKPLSAQSIKKSAQCVKELLIRGSQRGWEVPKNSAKINSIYDELIIRNNRVKEGTKLGKTNKVLPEEEVVSNLISLAREQLKRGEDVLVSAAILISTQLGHRISEIVLMEANRLSVINGEAHITFLTWKTKKELVWVTRPANEIVVEAIKALEKHSEGLRMKTGKPYLFTVKARNQKDKYLIADYSNWGKNRLNPFIEKRGLKDEYGQPLKLTQHYFRHIFTTYALKGGMKIQDVAELLGHASITMTETYDHAKHEKQEVIKGILSGDIPISSTNKTALERIEGEENPFAGKTVEQVDKMRRSLKIELLPHGMCLHHTMRGEPCAQDGVCLGCKNFIASSNHLPIYEKRLERVNNELTKSNDKSIFSSKLRYQRDKLEKYVHELQEKLSQREYQEALEQVAGTKYEE
;
A
#
# COMPACT_ATOMS: atom_id res chain seq x y z
N MET A 1 -25.71 -10.65 -8.46
CA MET A 1 -25.42 -11.88 -7.70
C MET A 1 -25.88 -11.59 -6.28
N VAL A 2 -26.97 -12.21 -5.85
CA VAL A 2 -27.44 -12.07 -4.45
C VAL A 2 -26.44 -12.80 -3.59
N ILE A 3 -25.93 -12.15 -2.54
CA ILE A 3 -25.03 -12.78 -1.58
C ILE A 3 -25.87 -13.29 -0.44
N ASN A 4 -25.65 -14.55 -0.08
CA ASN A 4 -26.28 -15.13 1.08
C ASN A 4 -25.56 -14.61 2.33
N LYS A 5 -26.08 -13.52 2.92
CA LYS A 5 -25.47 -12.86 4.08
C LYS A 5 -25.81 -13.55 5.41
N ASP A 6 -26.91 -14.30 5.43
CA ASP A 6 -27.45 -14.89 6.65
C ASP A 6 -26.93 -16.31 6.92
N ILE A 7 -26.18 -16.87 5.96
CA ILE A 7 -25.61 -18.22 6.06
C ILE A 7 -24.08 -18.13 6.15
N PRO A 8 -23.45 -18.76 7.17
CA PRO A 8 -22.00 -18.74 7.30
C PRO A 8 -21.34 -19.48 6.12
N ILE A 9 -20.11 -19.08 5.76
CA ILE A 9 -19.37 -19.69 4.65
C ILE A 9 -19.07 -21.19 4.88
N VAL A 10 -18.94 -21.59 6.14
CA VAL A 10 -18.76 -22.96 6.61
C VAL A 10 -19.69 -23.19 7.80
N ASP A 11 -20.28 -24.37 7.88
CA ASP A 11 -21.09 -24.82 9.00
C ASP A 11 -20.69 -26.25 9.38
N ASP A 12 -19.98 -26.38 10.49
CA ASP A 12 -19.45 -27.62 11.06
C ASP A 12 -19.95 -27.76 12.50
N ASN A 13 -21.21 -28.16 12.63
CA ASN A 13 -21.80 -28.47 13.91
C ASN A 13 -21.01 -29.61 14.60
N PRO A 14 -20.40 -29.37 15.78
CA PRO A 14 -19.62 -30.38 16.49
C PRO A 14 -20.43 -31.61 16.91
N SER A 15 -21.75 -31.50 16.99
CA SER A 15 -22.67 -32.59 17.32
C SER A 15 -23.00 -33.49 16.13
N LYS A 16 -22.53 -33.13 14.92
CA LYS A 16 -22.80 -33.84 13.67
C LYS A 16 -21.52 -34.42 13.09
N SER A 17 -21.65 -35.56 12.41
CA SER A 17 -20.51 -36.18 11.73
C SER A 17 -19.96 -35.27 10.64
N ASP A 18 -18.69 -35.43 10.31
CA ASP A 18 -17.98 -34.65 9.29
C ASP A 18 -18.66 -34.72 7.91
N ALA A 19 -19.45 -35.76 7.65
CA ALA A 19 -20.25 -35.92 6.43
C ALA A 19 -21.41 -34.91 6.30
N GLU A 20 -21.82 -34.30 7.42
CA GLU A 20 -22.87 -33.29 7.47
C GLU A 20 -22.34 -31.86 7.46
N TRP A 21 -21.03 -31.67 7.57
CA TRP A 21 -20.42 -30.34 7.53
C TRP A 21 -20.56 -29.71 6.14
N ARG A 22 -20.96 -28.44 6.11
CA ARG A 22 -21.20 -27.68 4.89
C ARG A 22 -20.05 -26.70 4.63
N CYS A 23 -19.58 -26.70 3.39
CA CYS A 23 -18.56 -25.79 2.86
C CYS A 23 -19.14 -25.04 1.65
N GLY A 24 -19.69 -23.85 1.87
CA GLY A 24 -20.40 -23.10 0.82
C GLY A 24 -21.67 -23.83 0.37
N ASN A 25 -21.73 -24.20 -0.90
CA ASN A 25 -22.81 -25.00 -1.52
C ASN A 25 -22.53 -26.52 -1.51
N SER A 26 -21.35 -26.94 -1.01
CA SER A 26 -20.90 -28.33 -1.03
C SER A 26 -20.85 -28.93 0.38
N LYS A 27 -20.79 -30.26 0.47
CA LYS A 27 -20.45 -30.98 1.71
C LYS A 27 -18.94 -31.17 1.87
N PHE A 28 -18.47 -31.32 3.11
CA PHE A 28 -17.06 -31.57 3.40
C PHE A 28 -16.51 -32.83 2.71
N THR A 29 -17.32 -33.89 2.58
CA THR A 29 -16.96 -35.15 1.92
C THR A 29 -16.72 -35.00 0.41
N GLU A 30 -17.32 -34.01 -0.24
CA GLU A 30 -17.10 -33.75 -1.66
C GLU A 30 -15.67 -33.25 -1.91
N ASP A 31 -15.10 -33.60 -3.07
CA ASP A 31 -13.75 -33.18 -3.45
C ASP A 31 -13.69 -31.80 -4.12
N ILE A 32 -14.82 -31.26 -4.54
CA ILE A 32 -14.89 -29.92 -5.15
C ILE A 32 -15.88 -29.09 -4.34
N TRP A 33 -15.38 -28.10 -3.61
CA TRP A 33 -16.21 -27.18 -2.85
C TRP A 33 -16.54 -25.92 -3.65
N ASP A 34 -17.83 -25.62 -3.83
CA ASP A 34 -18.31 -24.43 -4.55
C ASP A 34 -18.82 -23.35 -3.59
N PHE A 35 -18.27 -22.14 -3.71
CA PHE A 35 -18.60 -20.97 -2.88
C PHE A 35 -19.32 -19.86 -3.65
N LYS A 36 -19.87 -20.15 -4.82
CA LYS A 36 -20.68 -19.20 -5.59
C LYS A 36 -21.88 -18.72 -4.75
N GLY A 37 -22.06 -17.41 -4.63
CA GLY A 37 -23.10 -16.81 -3.79
C GLY A 37 -22.67 -16.46 -2.36
N PHE A 38 -21.52 -16.98 -1.90
CA PHE A 38 -20.93 -16.63 -0.59
C PHE A 38 -19.84 -15.53 -0.69
N VAL A 39 -19.33 -15.27 -1.89
CA VAL A 39 -18.23 -14.32 -2.13
C VAL A 39 -18.66 -13.25 -3.14
N HIS A 40 -18.54 -11.97 -2.78
CA HIS A 40 -18.78 -10.87 -3.73
C HIS A 40 -17.60 -10.68 -4.67
N ALA A 41 -17.64 -11.35 -5.83
CA ALA A 41 -16.65 -11.16 -6.88
C ALA A 41 -17.30 -11.22 -8.26
N PRO A 42 -18.06 -10.19 -8.68
CA PRO A 42 -18.86 -10.23 -9.91
C PRO A 42 -18.03 -10.31 -11.20
N HIS A 43 -16.72 -10.07 -11.11
CA HIS A 43 -15.73 -10.16 -12.20
C HIS A 43 -15.04 -11.53 -12.28
N TRP A 44 -15.32 -12.45 -11.35
CA TRP A 44 -14.76 -13.80 -11.37
C TRP A 44 -15.52 -14.72 -12.34
N ASN A 45 -14.79 -15.70 -12.86
CA ASN A 45 -15.41 -16.86 -13.52
C ASN A 45 -15.77 -17.93 -12.48
N ASP A 46 -16.58 -18.91 -12.86
CA ASP A 46 -17.06 -19.94 -11.93
C ASP A 46 -15.92 -20.75 -11.29
N ALA A 47 -14.85 -21.04 -12.02
CA ALA A 47 -13.67 -21.75 -11.48
C ALA A 47 -12.99 -20.99 -10.32
N LYS A 48 -13.05 -19.66 -10.29
CA LYS A 48 -12.49 -18.86 -9.19
C LYS A 48 -13.30 -19.00 -7.88
N PHE A 49 -14.52 -19.53 -7.91
CA PHE A 49 -15.32 -19.83 -6.71
C PHE A 49 -15.14 -21.26 -6.16
N ARG A 50 -14.35 -22.11 -6.84
CA ARG A 50 -14.15 -23.51 -6.44
C ARG A 50 -12.82 -23.75 -5.73
N ILE A 51 -12.82 -24.68 -4.76
CA ILE A 51 -11.61 -25.28 -4.20
C ILE A 51 -11.67 -26.77 -4.54
N ASP A 52 -10.66 -27.25 -5.28
CA ASP A 52 -10.67 -28.58 -5.89
C ASP A 52 -9.56 -29.44 -5.28
N PHE A 53 -9.96 -30.42 -4.46
CA PHE A 53 -9.12 -31.36 -3.73
C PHE A 53 -8.83 -32.65 -4.50
N THR A 54 -9.33 -32.82 -5.74
CA THR A 54 -9.09 -34.03 -6.55
C THR A 54 -7.59 -34.27 -6.80
N LEU A 55 -6.79 -33.21 -6.76
CA LEU A 55 -5.34 -33.23 -6.89
C LEU A 55 -4.61 -33.97 -5.74
N PHE A 56 -5.32 -34.31 -4.66
CA PHE A 56 -4.83 -35.10 -3.53
C PHE A 56 -5.45 -36.50 -3.47
N ASN A 57 -6.13 -36.97 -4.52
CA ASN A 57 -6.80 -38.28 -4.50
C ASN A 57 -5.88 -39.47 -4.24
N ASN A 58 -4.58 -39.33 -4.52
CA ASN A 58 -3.59 -40.37 -4.24
C ASN A 58 -3.19 -40.44 -2.75
N TRP A 59 -3.55 -39.46 -1.93
CA TRP A 59 -3.21 -39.39 -0.50
C TRP A 59 -4.45 -39.11 0.34
N THR A 60 -5.25 -40.14 0.63
CA THR A 60 -6.56 -40.00 1.29
C THR A 60 -6.48 -39.32 2.66
N SER A 61 -5.55 -39.75 3.53
CA SER A 61 -5.35 -39.18 4.87
C SER A 61 -4.89 -37.71 4.81
N ILE A 62 -3.88 -37.44 3.97
CA ILE A 62 -3.37 -36.08 3.75
C ILE A 62 -4.48 -35.17 3.19
N LYS A 63 -5.29 -35.65 2.24
CA LYS A 63 -6.42 -34.92 1.68
C LYS A 63 -7.41 -34.50 2.76
N ASP A 64 -7.78 -35.40 3.67
CA ASP A 64 -8.70 -35.11 4.77
C ASP A 64 -8.13 -34.02 5.70
N THR A 65 -6.86 -34.15 6.09
CA THR A 65 -6.18 -33.17 6.94
C THR A 65 -6.07 -31.79 6.27
N VAL A 66 -5.77 -31.74 4.97
CA VAL A 66 -5.76 -30.49 4.20
C VAL A 66 -7.17 -29.89 4.14
N LYS A 67 -8.22 -30.69 3.90
CA LYS A 67 -9.62 -30.22 3.92
C LYS A 67 -9.96 -29.60 5.28
N ARG A 68 -9.65 -30.26 6.41
CA ARG A 68 -9.87 -29.72 7.77
C ARG A 68 -9.13 -28.40 7.99
N TYR A 69 -7.88 -28.32 7.54
CA TYR A 69 -7.10 -27.10 7.63
C TYR A 69 -7.75 -25.96 6.83
N ILE A 70 -8.11 -26.17 5.57
CA ILE A 70 -8.76 -25.14 4.74
C ILE A 70 -10.13 -24.73 5.28
N MET A 71 -10.92 -25.68 5.78
CA MET A 71 -12.18 -25.40 6.46
C MET A 71 -11.96 -24.50 7.67
N SER A 72 -10.94 -24.79 8.49
CA SER A 72 -10.59 -23.94 9.63
C SER A 72 -10.12 -22.54 9.22
N GLU A 73 -9.43 -22.40 8.09
CA GLU A 73 -9.03 -21.11 7.53
C GLU A 73 -10.23 -20.29 7.04
N LEU A 74 -11.19 -20.92 6.36
CA LEU A 74 -12.40 -20.26 5.86
C LEU A 74 -13.24 -19.62 6.98
N LYS A 75 -13.13 -20.13 8.21
CA LYS A 75 -13.78 -19.52 9.40
C LYS A 75 -13.08 -18.26 9.90
N MET A 76 -11.76 -18.16 9.73
CA MET A 76 -10.96 -17.11 10.35
C MET A 76 -10.60 -16.00 9.36
N VAL A 77 -10.45 -16.34 8.08
CA VAL A 77 -10.03 -15.40 7.03
C VAL A 77 -11.00 -15.41 5.86
N VAL A 78 -10.98 -14.31 5.09
CA VAL A 78 -11.78 -14.20 3.87
C VAL A 78 -11.43 -15.32 2.86
N TYR A 79 -12.43 -15.76 2.08
CA TYR A 79 -12.32 -16.85 1.10
C TYR A 79 -11.04 -16.81 0.26
N ASN A 80 -10.71 -15.64 -0.31
CA ASN A 80 -9.55 -15.52 -1.20
C ASN A 80 -8.20 -15.75 -0.48
N SER A 81 -8.13 -15.48 0.82
CA SER A 81 -6.95 -15.78 1.64
C SER A 81 -6.84 -17.29 1.89
N ALA A 82 -7.95 -17.94 2.26
CA ALA A 82 -8.00 -19.39 2.43
C ALA A 82 -7.66 -20.13 1.12
N LYS A 83 -8.22 -19.69 -0.02
CA LYS A 83 -7.92 -20.24 -1.35
C LYS A 83 -6.44 -20.08 -1.73
N ARG A 84 -5.79 -18.98 -1.33
CA ARG A 84 -4.34 -18.79 -1.54
C ARG A 84 -3.50 -19.72 -0.66
N LYS A 85 -3.94 -19.98 0.57
CA LYS A 85 -3.30 -20.99 1.42
C LYS A 85 -3.45 -22.39 0.81
N TYR A 86 -4.64 -22.72 0.29
CA TYR A 86 -4.85 -23.96 -0.46
C TYR A 86 -3.90 -24.09 -1.65
N ALA A 87 -3.81 -23.05 -2.48
CA ALA A 87 -2.92 -23.04 -3.64
C ALA A 87 -1.43 -23.20 -3.27
N ALA A 88 -1.01 -22.84 -2.05
CA ALA A 88 0.36 -23.00 -1.59
C ALA A 88 0.73 -24.47 -1.31
N PHE A 89 -0.25 -25.37 -1.16
CA PHE A 89 0.00 -26.81 -1.08
C PHE A 89 0.37 -27.43 -2.45
N SER A 90 0.38 -26.67 -3.54
CA SER A 90 0.85 -27.22 -4.84
C SER A 90 2.30 -27.70 -4.77
N GLN A 91 3.16 -26.98 -4.04
CA GLN A 91 4.55 -27.36 -3.83
C GLN A 91 4.68 -28.56 -2.89
N PHE A 92 3.84 -28.60 -1.86
CA PHE A 92 3.74 -29.76 -0.99
C PHE A 92 3.36 -31.03 -1.74
N ARG A 93 2.39 -30.94 -2.67
CA ARG A 93 2.04 -32.07 -3.54
C ARG A 93 3.20 -32.50 -4.43
N ASN A 94 4.02 -31.57 -4.95
CA ASN A 94 5.19 -31.93 -5.73
C ASN A 94 6.21 -32.69 -4.88
N PHE A 95 6.45 -32.23 -3.65
CA PHE A 95 7.28 -32.94 -2.67
C PHE A 95 6.77 -34.35 -2.37
N LEU A 96 5.45 -34.53 -2.19
CA LEU A 96 4.84 -35.86 -1.97
C LEU A 96 5.00 -36.80 -3.16
N LYS A 97 5.04 -36.28 -4.40
CA LYS A 97 5.30 -37.11 -5.59
C LYS A 97 6.73 -37.64 -5.63
N GLU A 98 7.69 -36.87 -5.13
CA GLU A 98 9.09 -37.28 -5.02
C GLU A 98 9.32 -38.20 -3.80
N ASN A 99 8.47 -38.08 -2.78
CA ASN A 99 8.54 -38.84 -1.52
C ASN A 99 7.31 -39.73 -1.35
N GLY A 100 7.16 -40.72 -2.24
CA GLY A 100 5.98 -41.60 -2.28
C GLY A 100 5.77 -42.49 -1.05
N HIS A 101 6.70 -42.51 -0.09
CA HIS A 101 6.57 -43.22 1.18
C HIS A 101 5.75 -42.44 2.24
N LEU A 102 5.44 -41.16 1.98
CA LEU A 102 4.67 -40.32 2.89
C LEU A 102 3.17 -40.43 2.59
N GLU A 103 2.45 -41.20 3.39
CA GLU A 103 1.02 -41.45 3.20
C GLU A 103 0.14 -40.66 4.17
N THR A 104 0.66 -40.33 5.35
CA THR A 104 -0.03 -39.55 6.38
C THR A 104 0.81 -38.37 6.85
N PHE A 105 0.16 -37.34 7.41
CA PHE A 105 0.90 -36.26 8.08
C PHE A 105 1.56 -36.73 9.38
N GLN A 106 1.17 -37.87 9.97
CA GLN A 106 1.89 -38.42 11.13
C GLN A 106 3.36 -38.75 10.82
N ASP A 107 3.67 -39.05 9.56
CA ASP A 107 5.03 -39.36 9.09
C ASP A 107 5.94 -38.12 9.06
N PHE A 108 5.39 -36.91 9.23
CA PHE A 108 6.14 -35.65 9.14
C PHE A 108 6.93 -35.35 10.43
N THR A 109 8.00 -36.11 10.63
CA THR A 109 8.96 -35.87 11.71
C THR A 109 9.76 -34.57 11.50
N ASP A 110 10.59 -34.21 12.50
CA ASP A 110 11.53 -33.09 12.38
C ASP A 110 12.42 -33.19 11.12
N SER A 111 12.81 -34.41 10.69
CA SER A 111 13.62 -34.63 9.49
C SER A 111 12.85 -34.30 8.22
N THR A 112 11.65 -34.88 8.07
CA THR A 112 10.79 -34.68 6.91
C THR A 112 10.37 -33.22 6.72
N ILE A 113 10.18 -32.49 7.84
CA ILE A 113 9.89 -31.05 7.79
C ILE A 113 11.10 -30.26 7.25
N ARG A 114 12.32 -30.61 7.67
CA ARG A 114 13.56 -29.99 7.15
C ARG A 114 13.72 -30.29 5.66
N GLU A 115 13.56 -31.56 5.27
CA GLU A 115 13.60 -32.00 3.87
C GLU A 115 12.60 -31.24 3.00
N TYR A 116 11.37 -31.05 3.47
CA TYR A 116 10.37 -30.27 2.75
C TYR A 116 10.77 -28.79 2.62
N PHE A 117 11.31 -28.16 3.67
CA PHE A 117 11.75 -26.77 3.60
C PHE A 117 12.97 -26.59 2.69
N GLU A 118 13.90 -27.54 2.69
CA GLU A 118 15.03 -27.59 1.76
C GLU A 118 14.57 -27.80 0.32
N PHE A 119 13.61 -28.69 0.10
CA PHE A 119 12.95 -28.87 -1.19
C PHE A 119 12.37 -27.55 -1.69
N LEU A 120 11.64 -26.81 -0.85
CA LEU A 120 11.06 -25.52 -1.24
C LEU A 120 12.11 -24.48 -1.65
N LEU A 121 13.30 -24.50 -1.04
CA LEU A 121 14.39 -23.61 -1.41
C LEU A 121 14.88 -23.96 -2.82
N ASN A 122 14.95 -25.23 -3.19
CA ASN A 122 15.47 -25.66 -4.49
C ASN A 122 14.42 -25.84 -5.58
N ALA A 123 13.13 -25.82 -5.22
CA ALA A 123 12.04 -26.07 -6.14
C ALA A 123 11.85 -24.97 -7.20
N ASP A 124 11.40 -25.42 -8.36
CA ASP A 124 10.98 -24.58 -9.47
C ASP A 124 9.47 -24.38 -9.51
N SER A 125 9.07 -23.23 -10.04
CA SER A 125 7.69 -22.95 -10.44
C SER A 125 7.28 -23.81 -11.63
N GLU A 126 5.97 -23.93 -11.87
CA GLU A 126 5.40 -24.61 -13.05
C GLU A 126 5.91 -24.06 -14.40
N ARG A 127 6.61 -22.93 -14.41
CA ARG A 127 7.22 -22.30 -15.59
C ARG A 127 8.73 -22.57 -15.70
N GLY A 128 9.28 -23.50 -14.92
CA GLY A 128 10.71 -23.85 -14.94
C GLY A 128 11.63 -22.75 -14.42
N LYS A 129 11.14 -21.90 -13.52
CA LYS A 129 11.94 -20.85 -12.86
C LYS A 129 11.97 -21.06 -11.37
N PRO A 130 13.08 -20.74 -10.67
CA PRO A 130 13.17 -20.88 -9.22
C PRO A 130 12.02 -20.17 -8.50
N LEU A 131 11.51 -20.81 -7.44
CA LEU A 131 10.45 -20.20 -6.64
C LEU A 131 10.90 -18.85 -6.05
N SER A 132 10.00 -17.87 -6.10
CA SER A 132 10.21 -16.59 -5.43
C SER A 132 10.22 -16.77 -3.91
N ALA A 133 11.03 -15.96 -3.22
CA ALA A 133 11.10 -15.92 -1.76
C ALA A 133 9.72 -15.87 -1.07
N GLN A 134 8.79 -15.09 -1.64
CA GLN A 134 7.43 -14.97 -1.12
C GLN A 134 6.59 -16.25 -1.30
N SER A 135 6.83 -17.02 -2.36
CA SER A 135 6.18 -18.31 -2.61
C SER A 135 6.72 -19.39 -1.67
N ILE A 136 8.05 -19.44 -1.50
CA ILE A 136 8.74 -20.32 -0.55
C ILE A 136 8.17 -20.12 0.85
N LYS A 137 8.20 -18.87 1.33
CA LYS A 137 7.70 -18.50 2.66
C LYS A 137 6.24 -18.93 2.86
N LYS A 138 5.37 -18.69 1.88
CA LYS A 138 3.94 -19.06 1.99
C LYS A 138 3.72 -20.57 2.04
N SER A 139 4.45 -21.32 1.20
CA SER A 139 4.31 -22.78 1.12
C SER A 139 4.80 -23.44 2.40
N ALA A 140 5.95 -22.98 2.94
CA ALA A 140 6.46 -23.41 4.23
C ALA A 140 5.52 -23.05 5.38
N GLN A 141 5.02 -21.80 5.40
CA GLN A 141 4.11 -21.32 6.44
C GLN A 141 2.80 -22.12 6.47
N CYS A 142 2.24 -22.50 5.32
CA CYS A 142 0.98 -23.24 5.28
C CYS A 142 1.11 -24.64 5.88
N VAL A 143 2.18 -25.38 5.56
CA VAL A 143 2.43 -26.71 6.13
C VAL A 143 2.74 -26.61 7.62
N LYS A 144 3.58 -25.64 8.03
CA LYS A 144 3.84 -25.34 9.44
C LYS A 144 2.56 -25.09 10.24
N GLU A 145 1.69 -24.20 9.75
CA GLU A 145 0.44 -23.84 10.43
C GLU A 145 -0.53 -25.02 10.49
N LEU A 146 -0.58 -25.85 9.45
CA LEU A 146 -1.36 -27.08 9.42
C LEU A 146 -0.89 -28.06 10.50
N LEU A 147 0.42 -28.32 10.60
CA LEU A 147 0.97 -29.26 11.58
C LEU A 147 0.76 -28.79 13.02
N ILE A 148 1.04 -27.51 13.32
CA ILE A 148 0.83 -26.95 14.68
C ILE A 148 -0.65 -27.00 15.05
N ARG A 149 -1.54 -26.55 14.17
CA ARG A 149 -2.98 -26.54 14.45
C ARG A 149 -3.56 -27.94 14.54
N GLY A 150 -3.08 -28.86 13.71
CA GLY A 150 -3.48 -30.25 13.73
C GLY A 150 -3.13 -30.92 15.06
N SER A 151 -1.92 -30.68 15.58
CA SER A 151 -1.48 -31.21 16.88
C SER A 151 -2.39 -30.71 18.01
N GLN A 152 -2.74 -29.42 18.00
CA GLN A 152 -3.64 -28.82 19.00
C GLN A 152 -5.09 -29.33 18.91
N ARG A 153 -5.54 -29.76 17.72
CA ARG A 153 -6.93 -30.17 17.45
C ARG A 153 -7.10 -31.69 17.33
N GLY A 154 -6.04 -32.45 17.58
CA GLY A 154 -6.07 -33.91 17.47
C GLY A 154 -6.29 -34.44 16.05
N TRP A 155 -5.84 -33.71 15.03
CA TRP A 155 -5.84 -34.21 13.65
C TRP A 155 -4.74 -35.25 13.45
N GLU A 156 -4.75 -35.91 12.29
CA GLU A 156 -3.80 -36.95 11.92
C GLU A 156 -2.41 -36.38 11.57
N VAL A 157 -1.76 -35.73 12.53
CA VAL A 157 -0.45 -35.09 12.42
C VAL A 157 0.44 -35.47 13.62
N PRO A 158 1.76 -35.18 13.60
CA PRO A 158 2.64 -35.53 14.71
C PRO A 158 2.25 -34.76 15.97
N LYS A 159 2.15 -35.48 17.11
CA LYS A 159 1.74 -34.87 18.38
C LYS A 159 2.72 -33.81 18.87
N ASN A 160 4.02 -33.99 18.62
CA ASN A 160 5.05 -33.03 19.04
C ASN A 160 5.27 -31.94 17.97
N SER A 161 4.79 -30.72 18.24
CA SER A 161 4.97 -29.57 17.36
C SER A 161 6.00 -28.55 17.85
N ALA A 162 6.75 -28.86 18.93
CA ALA A 162 7.57 -27.87 19.63
C ALA A 162 8.69 -27.29 18.76
N LYS A 163 9.33 -28.12 17.94
CA LYS A 163 10.49 -27.74 17.11
C LYS A 163 10.13 -27.14 15.76
N ILE A 164 8.90 -27.28 15.29
CA ILE A 164 8.45 -26.81 13.96
C ILE A 164 8.72 -25.31 13.79
N ASN A 165 8.47 -24.52 14.83
CA ASN A 165 8.76 -23.08 14.80
C ASN A 165 10.25 -22.79 14.64
N SER A 166 11.10 -23.49 15.41
CA SER A 166 12.56 -23.34 15.36
C SER A 166 13.11 -23.69 13.97
N ILE A 167 12.69 -24.83 13.41
CA ILE A 167 13.10 -25.30 12.09
C ILE A 167 12.69 -24.29 11.00
N TYR A 168 11.47 -23.77 11.07
CA TYR A 168 10.99 -22.76 10.14
C TYR A 168 11.78 -21.44 10.24
N ASP A 169 12.08 -20.98 11.45
CA ASP A 169 12.82 -19.74 11.63
C ASP A 169 14.26 -19.87 11.13
N GLU A 170 14.89 -21.01 11.40
CA GLU A 170 16.23 -21.39 10.92
C GLU A 170 16.31 -21.43 9.40
N LEU A 171 15.47 -22.26 8.75
CA LEU A 171 15.58 -22.55 7.32
C LEU A 171 14.89 -21.54 6.40
N ILE A 172 13.85 -20.85 6.87
CA ILE A 172 13.03 -19.96 6.03
C ILE A 172 13.20 -18.49 6.39
N ILE A 173 13.10 -18.12 7.67
CA ILE A 173 13.12 -16.69 8.07
C ILE A 173 14.53 -16.11 8.05
N ARG A 174 15.52 -16.85 8.56
CA ARG A 174 16.93 -16.41 8.60
C ARG A 174 17.68 -16.63 7.28
N ASN A 175 17.08 -17.33 6.34
CA ASN A 175 17.68 -17.57 5.03
C ASN A 175 17.75 -16.27 4.21
N ASN A 176 18.96 -15.87 3.80
CA ASN A 176 19.19 -14.61 3.08
C ASN A 176 18.40 -14.51 1.78
N ARG A 177 18.30 -15.58 1.00
CA ARG A 177 17.51 -15.63 -0.24
C ARG A 177 16.04 -15.31 0.01
N VAL A 178 15.49 -15.80 1.13
CA VAL A 178 14.09 -15.54 1.50
C VAL A 178 13.94 -14.14 2.12
N LYS A 179 14.89 -13.72 2.94
CA LYS A 179 14.89 -12.42 3.62
C LYS A 179 14.88 -11.26 2.62
N GLU A 180 15.78 -11.27 1.66
CA GLU A 180 15.93 -10.22 0.65
C GLU A 180 14.70 -10.11 -0.27
N GLY A 181 14.09 -11.23 -0.62
CA GLY A 181 12.92 -11.27 -1.51
C GLY A 181 11.56 -11.11 -0.81
N THR A 182 11.52 -10.78 0.49
CA THR A 182 10.27 -10.56 1.24
C THR A 182 10.22 -9.15 1.84
N LYS A 183 9.11 -8.80 2.50
CA LYS A 183 8.96 -7.51 3.23
C LYS A 183 10.02 -7.27 4.33
N LEU A 184 10.86 -8.26 4.62
CA LEU A 184 11.97 -8.17 5.57
C LEU A 184 13.24 -7.57 4.93
N GLY A 185 13.30 -7.48 3.59
CA GLY A 185 14.36 -6.83 2.82
C GLY A 185 14.00 -5.41 2.39
N LYS A 186 15.01 -4.64 1.93
CA LYS A 186 14.82 -3.28 1.38
C LYS A 186 13.96 -3.35 0.11
N THR A 187 12.83 -2.63 0.07
CA THR A 187 11.99 -2.56 -1.12
C THR A 187 12.44 -1.42 -2.04
N ASN A 188 13.10 -1.74 -3.16
CA ASN A 188 13.59 -0.79 -4.18
C ASN A 188 12.46 -0.26 -5.09
N LYS A 189 11.32 0.16 -4.55
CA LYS A 189 10.30 0.82 -5.37
C LYS A 189 10.65 2.31 -5.48
N VAL A 190 11.31 2.69 -6.56
CA VAL A 190 11.60 4.09 -6.90
C VAL A 190 10.41 4.65 -7.67
N LEU A 191 9.78 5.69 -7.15
CA LEU A 191 8.69 6.38 -7.87
C LEU A 191 9.25 7.10 -9.10
N PRO A 192 8.52 7.18 -10.22
CA PRO A 192 8.98 7.91 -11.39
C PRO A 192 9.02 9.40 -11.04
N GLU A 193 9.85 10.15 -11.75
CA GLU A 193 9.93 11.60 -11.57
C GLU A 193 8.60 12.31 -11.82
N GLU A 194 8.45 13.51 -11.23
CA GLU A 194 7.21 14.28 -11.27
C GLU A 194 6.78 14.65 -12.70
N GLU A 195 7.75 14.89 -13.58
CA GLU A 195 7.51 15.17 -15.00
C GLU A 195 6.89 13.96 -15.71
N VAL A 196 7.41 12.75 -15.45
CA VAL A 196 6.89 11.50 -16.03
C VAL A 196 5.44 11.27 -15.60
N VAL A 197 5.12 11.53 -14.33
CA VAL A 197 3.76 11.43 -13.80
C VAL A 197 2.82 12.45 -14.45
N SER A 198 3.26 13.69 -14.61
CA SER A 198 2.48 14.76 -15.26
C SER A 198 2.18 14.43 -16.74
N ASN A 199 3.19 13.96 -17.47
CA ASN A 199 3.05 13.54 -18.87
C ASN A 199 2.05 12.38 -19.02
N LEU A 200 2.08 11.42 -18.08
CA LEU A 200 1.15 10.30 -18.07
C LEU A 200 -0.30 10.73 -17.82
N ILE A 201 -0.53 11.66 -16.88
CA ILE A 201 -1.87 12.21 -16.60
C ILE A 201 -2.39 12.99 -17.82
N SER A 202 -1.54 13.80 -18.42
CA SER A 202 -1.88 14.61 -19.60
C SER A 202 -2.26 13.73 -20.79
N LEU A 203 -1.44 12.70 -21.08
CA LEU A 203 -1.73 11.71 -22.10
C LEU A 203 -3.06 10.99 -21.82
N ALA A 204 -3.28 10.52 -20.59
CA ALA A 204 -4.52 9.83 -20.24
C ALA A 204 -5.75 10.73 -20.47
N ARG A 205 -5.68 12.02 -20.12
CA ARG A 205 -6.76 12.99 -20.34
C ARG A 205 -7.02 13.23 -21.84
N GLU A 206 -5.97 13.34 -22.66
CA GLU A 206 -6.07 13.49 -24.11
C GLU A 206 -6.73 12.27 -24.77
N GLN A 207 -6.29 11.07 -24.40
CA GLN A 207 -6.84 9.81 -24.91
C GLN A 207 -8.32 9.65 -24.55
N LEU A 208 -8.69 10.05 -23.33
CA LEU A 208 -10.08 10.05 -22.87
C LEU A 208 -10.95 10.95 -23.74
N LYS A 209 -10.47 12.16 -24.11
CA LYS A 209 -11.19 13.09 -25.00
C LYS A 209 -11.37 12.51 -26.41
N ARG A 210 -10.38 11.76 -26.92
CA ARG A 210 -10.46 11.07 -28.22
C ARG A 210 -11.34 9.81 -28.20
N GLY A 211 -11.77 9.35 -27.03
CA GLY A 211 -12.49 8.07 -26.90
C GLY A 211 -11.59 6.85 -27.12
N GLU A 212 -10.28 7.00 -27.02
CA GLU A 212 -9.29 5.94 -27.16
C GLU A 212 -8.82 5.43 -25.79
N ASP A 213 -8.61 4.11 -25.69
CA ASP A 213 -8.08 3.46 -24.48
C ASP A 213 -8.84 3.85 -23.18
N VAL A 214 -10.13 4.19 -23.31
CA VAL A 214 -10.97 4.86 -22.29
C VAL A 214 -10.84 4.21 -20.90
N LEU A 215 -10.92 2.88 -20.84
CA LEU A 215 -10.82 2.15 -19.57
C LEU A 215 -9.48 2.36 -18.87
N VAL A 216 -8.37 2.33 -19.61
CA VAL A 216 -7.02 2.48 -19.03
C VAL A 216 -6.78 3.93 -18.63
N SER A 217 -7.11 4.86 -19.51
CA SER A 217 -7.02 6.30 -19.28
C SER A 217 -7.81 6.73 -18.04
N ALA A 218 -9.09 6.33 -17.95
CA ALA A 218 -9.91 6.63 -16.78
C ALA A 218 -9.38 5.96 -15.50
N ALA A 219 -8.89 4.72 -15.57
CA ALA A 219 -8.32 4.05 -14.40
C ALA A 219 -7.04 4.75 -13.90
N ILE A 220 -6.19 5.25 -14.80
CA ILE A 220 -5.00 6.04 -14.44
C ILE A 220 -5.43 7.30 -13.72
N LEU A 221 -6.32 8.10 -14.33
CA LEU A 221 -6.81 9.36 -13.77
C LEU A 221 -7.47 9.14 -12.40
N ILE A 222 -8.43 8.23 -12.30
CA ILE A 222 -9.12 7.95 -11.03
C ILE A 222 -8.12 7.47 -9.95
N SER A 223 -7.13 6.65 -10.32
CA SER A 223 -6.14 6.16 -9.35
C SER A 223 -5.20 7.25 -8.86
N THR A 224 -4.74 8.14 -9.75
CA THR A 224 -3.84 9.24 -9.38
C THR A 224 -4.55 10.33 -8.60
N GLN A 225 -5.86 10.52 -8.82
CA GLN A 225 -6.65 11.55 -8.12
C GLN A 225 -7.25 11.07 -6.79
N LEU A 226 -7.62 9.79 -6.65
CA LEU A 226 -8.31 9.28 -5.45
C LEU A 226 -7.55 8.18 -4.70
N GLY A 227 -6.43 7.71 -5.25
CA GLY A 227 -5.61 6.66 -4.65
C GLY A 227 -6.28 5.28 -4.61
N HIS A 228 -7.33 5.03 -5.40
CA HIS A 228 -8.08 3.78 -5.36
C HIS A 228 -7.27 2.55 -5.79
N ARG A 229 -7.61 1.40 -5.23
CA ARG A 229 -7.08 0.12 -5.68
C ARG A 229 -7.76 -0.26 -6.99
N ILE A 230 -7.05 -0.95 -7.90
CA ILE A 230 -7.69 -1.41 -9.16
C ILE A 230 -8.96 -2.23 -8.90
N SER A 231 -8.98 -3.02 -7.83
CA SER A 231 -10.16 -3.81 -7.47
C SER A 231 -11.38 -2.94 -7.18
N GLU A 232 -11.19 -1.75 -6.58
CA GLU A 232 -12.27 -0.80 -6.30
C GLU A 232 -12.73 -0.11 -7.58
N ILE A 233 -11.77 0.28 -8.44
CA ILE A 233 -12.03 0.98 -9.71
C ILE A 233 -12.84 0.13 -10.67
N VAL A 234 -12.45 -1.13 -10.90
CA VAL A 234 -13.17 -1.99 -11.87
C VAL A 234 -14.61 -2.30 -11.46
N LEU A 235 -14.96 -2.08 -10.18
CA LEU A 235 -16.30 -2.28 -9.64
C LEU A 235 -17.09 -0.98 -9.49
N MET A 236 -16.58 0.15 -10.00
CA MET A 236 -17.35 1.41 -10.00
C MET A 236 -18.62 1.26 -10.84
N GLU A 237 -19.72 1.79 -10.29
CA GLU A 237 -21.05 1.76 -10.89
C GLU A 237 -21.38 3.10 -11.55
N ALA A 238 -22.21 3.06 -12.59
CA ALA A 238 -22.77 4.24 -13.22
C ALA A 238 -23.71 5.00 -12.27
N ASN A 239 -23.91 6.30 -12.52
CA ASN A 239 -24.79 7.19 -11.76
C ASN A 239 -24.41 7.29 -10.27
N ARG A 240 -23.09 7.30 -9.99
CA ARG A 240 -22.54 7.44 -8.63
C ARG A 240 -21.91 8.80 -8.33
N LEU A 241 -22.03 9.74 -9.26
CA LEU A 241 -21.68 11.14 -9.03
C LEU A 241 -22.84 11.88 -8.38
N SER A 242 -22.54 12.67 -7.35
CA SER A 242 -23.50 13.51 -6.63
C SER A 242 -22.89 14.89 -6.37
N VAL A 243 -23.72 15.90 -6.13
CA VAL A 243 -23.25 17.23 -5.70
C VAL A 243 -23.63 17.41 -4.23
N ILE A 244 -22.65 17.69 -3.37
CA ILE A 244 -22.84 17.94 -1.94
C ILE A 244 -22.18 19.29 -1.65
N ASN A 245 -22.93 20.25 -1.11
CA ASN A 245 -22.47 21.61 -0.83
C ASN A 245 -21.82 22.33 -2.03
N GLY A 246 -22.34 22.10 -3.24
CA GLY A 246 -21.80 22.69 -4.48
C GLY A 246 -20.57 21.97 -5.04
N GLU A 247 -20.05 20.95 -4.36
CA GLU A 247 -18.89 20.18 -4.81
C GLU A 247 -19.28 18.80 -5.31
N ALA A 248 -18.67 18.37 -6.42
CA ALA A 248 -18.89 17.04 -6.97
C ALA A 248 -18.25 15.97 -6.07
N HIS A 249 -18.95 14.86 -5.91
CA HIS A 249 -18.57 13.71 -5.10
C HIS A 249 -18.82 12.41 -5.87
N ILE A 250 -18.01 11.39 -5.59
CA ILE A 250 -18.15 10.03 -6.15
C ILE A 250 -18.38 9.05 -5.01
N THR A 251 -19.37 8.17 -5.17
CA THR A 251 -19.68 7.10 -4.21
C THR A 251 -19.28 5.73 -4.77
N PHE A 252 -18.44 4.99 -4.05
CA PHE A 252 -17.92 3.71 -4.51
C PHE A 252 -17.85 2.68 -3.37
N LEU A 253 -17.65 1.42 -3.74
CA LEU A 253 -17.65 0.29 -2.81
C LEU A 253 -16.23 -0.09 -2.38
N THR A 254 -16.02 -0.28 -1.08
CA THR A 254 -14.75 -0.76 -0.51
C THR A 254 -14.98 -1.87 0.52
N TRP A 255 -14.00 -2.78 0.66
CA TRP A 255 -14.13 -3.99 1.50
C TRP A 255 -12.79 -4.58 1.97
N LYS A 256 -11.63 -3.98 1.66
CA LYS A 256 -10.33 -4.63 1.96
C LYS A 256 -9.93 -4.57 3.43
N THR A 257 -10.42 -3.58 4.16
CA THR A 257 -10.09 -3.35 5.57
C THR A 257 -11.29 -3.53 6.50
N LYS A 258 -12.46 -3.82 5.94
CA LYS A 258 -13.68 -4.14 6.68
C LYS A 258 -14.14 -5.55 6.27
N LYS A 259 -14.75 -6.31 7.17
CA LYS A 259 -15.28 -7.65 6.85
C LYS A 259 -16.41 -7.61 5.82
N GLU A 260 -17.08 -6.46 5.71
CA GLU A 260 -18.22 -6.22 4.85
C GLU A 260 -17.94 -5.15 3.78
N LEU A 261 -18.79 -5.14 2.77
CA LEU A 261 -18.80 -4.16 1.69
C LEU A 261 -19.44 -2.86 2.20
N VAL A 262 -18.69 -1.77 2.13
CA VAL A 262 -19.12 -0.46 2.60
C VAL A 262 -19.08 0.54 1.46
N TRP A 263 -20.15 1.32 1.35
CA TRP A 263 -20.21 2.47 0.44
C TRP A 263 -19.50 3.66 1.09
N VAL A 264 -18.62 4.30 0.33
CA VAL A 264 -17.86 5.47 0.76
C VAL A 264 -17.99 6.54 -0.30
N THR A 265 -18.24 7.76 0.15
CA THR A 265 -18.36 8.95 -0.70
C THR A 265 -17.14 9.84 -0.51
N ARG A 266 -16.61 10.40 -1.61
CA ARG A 266 -15.44 11.29 -1.60
C ARG A 266 -15.59 12.45 -2.56
N PRO A 267 -14.93 13.59 -2.29
CA PRO A 267 -14.83 14.66 -3.26
C PRO A 267 -14.24 14.16 -4.59
N ALA A 268 -14.83 14.59 -5.69
CA ALA A 268 -14.43 14.27 -7.05
C ALA A 268 -14.08 15.58 -7.77
N ASN A 269 -12.80 15.78 -8.06
CA ASN A 269 -12.37 16.92 -8.85
C ASN A 269 -12.80 16.79 -10.32
N GLU A 270 -12.59 17.86 -11.11
CA GLU A 270 -12.96 17.91 -12.52
C GLU A 270 -12.41 16.72 -13.32
N ILE A 271 -11.15 16.33 -13.09
CA ILE A 271 -10.50 15.20 -13.77
C ILE A 271 -11.24 13.88 -13.50
N VAL A 272 -11.65 13.65 -12.25
CA VAL A 272 -12.43 12.46 -11.88
C VAL A 272 -13.81 12.51 -12.54
N VAL A 273 -14.48 13.65 -12.52
CA VAL A 273 -15.79 13.83 -13.15
C VAL A 273 -15.72 13.56 -14.65
N GLU A 274 -14.71 14.10 -15.34
CA GLU A 274 -14.44 13.83 -16.76
C GLU A 274 -14.24 12.32 -17.02
N ALA A 275 -13.40 11.66 -16.22
CA ALA A 275 -13.13 10.23 -16.32
C ALA A 275 -14.39 9.37 -16.16
N ILE A 276 -15.22 9.67 -15.16
CA ILE A 276 -16.45 8.92 -14.89
C ILE A 276 -17.48 9.14 -16.01
N LYS A 277 -17.69 10.38 -16.47
CA LYS A 277 -18.62 10.67 -17.58
C LYS A 277 -18.19 9.98 -18.87
N ALA A 278 -16.89 9.97 -19.17
CA ALA A 278 -16.37 9.26 -20.34
C ALA A 278 -16.57 7.74 -20.23
N LEU A 279 -16.38 7.16 -19.04
CA LEU A 279 -16.68 5.75 -18.77
C LEU A 279 -18.17 5.43 -18.90
N GLU A 280 -19.05 6.30 -18.40
CA GLU A 280 -20.51 6.15 -18.49
C GLU A 280 -20.96 6.09 -19.94
N LYS A 281 -20.47 7.02 -20.77
CA LYS A 281 -20.72 7.03 -22.21
C LYS A 281 -20.16 5.79 -22.90
N HIS A 282 -18.89 5.44 -22.63
CA HIS A 282 -18.22 4.32 -23.30
C HIS A 282 -18.87 2.96 -22.99
N SER A 283 -19.30 2.75 -21.74
CA SER A 283 -19.84 1.46 -21.32
C SER A 283 -21.37 1.35 -21.42
N GLU A 284 -22.09 2.38 -21.87
CA GLU A 284 -23.56 2.42 -21.89
C GLU A 284 -24.19 1.23 -22.62
N GLY A 285 -23.84 1.05 -23.90
CA GLY A 285 -24.36 -0.08 -24.68
C GLY A 285 -23.95 -1.45 -24.14
N LEU A 286 -22.82 -1.55 -23.43
CA LEU A 286 -22.38 -2.79 -22.78
C LEU A 286 -23.18 -3.06 -21.50
N ARG A 287 -23.44 -2.03 -20.69
CA ARG A 287 -24.25 -2.12 -19.48
C ARG A 287 -25.69 -2.54 -19.81
N MET A 288 -26.30 -1.94 -20.84
CA MET A 288 -27.65 -2.32 -21.29
C MET A 288 -27.74 -3.81 -21.65
N LYS A 289 -26.75 -4.35 -22.38
CA LYS A 289 -26.70 -5.78 -22.75
C LYS A 289 -26.49 -6.71 -21.56
N THR A 290 -25.84 -6.25 -20.49
CA THR A 290 -25.55 -7.08 -19.31
C THR A 290 -26.60 -6.96 -18.21
N GLY A 291 -27.39 -5.88 -18.20
CA GLY A 291 -28.24 -5.50 -17.07
C GLY A 291 -27.44 -5.16 -15.80
N LYS A 292 -26.12 -4.93 -15.89
CA LYS A 292 -25.25 -4.64 -14.74
C LYS A 292 -24.76 -3.19 -14.76
N PRO A 293 -24.61 -2.54 -13.59
CA PRO A 293 -24.30 -1.10 -13.52
C PRO A 293 -22.80 -0.77 -13.69
N TYR A 294 -21.91 -1.75 -13.91
CA TYR A 294 -20.47 -1.53 -13.82
C TYR A 294 -19.87 -0.79 -15.03
N LEU A 295 -19.05 0.22 -14.75
CA LEU A 295 -18.41 1.07 -15.75
C LEU A 295 -17.28 0.38 -16.52
N PHE A 296 -16.60 -0.59 -15.90
CA PHE A 296 -15.50 -1.33 -16.52
C PHE A 296 -15.98 -2.62 -17.19
N THR A 297 -17.14 -2.56 -17.84
CA THR A 297 -17.70 -3.69 -18.59
C THR A 297 -17.02 -3.81 -19.95
N VAL A 298 -16.67 -5.04 -20.35
CA VAL A 298 -15.92 -5.38 -21.58
C VAL A 298 -16.54 -6.57 -22.28
N LYS A 299 -16.38 -6.66 -23.60
CA LYS A 299 -16.68 -7.88 -24.36
C LYS A 299 -15.60 -8.94 -24.11
N ALA A 300 -16.00 -10.19 -23.92
CA ALA A 300 -15.06 -11.31 -23.81
C ALA A 300 -14.33 -11.53 -25.14
N ARG A 301 -13.00 -11.67 -25.11
CA ARG A 301 -12.18 -11.81 -26.34
C ARG A 301 -12.52 -13.06 -27.17
N ASN A 302 -12.90 -14.16 -26.51
CA ASN A 302 -13.04 -15.48 -27.14
C ASN A 302 -14.46 -16.06 -27.06
N GLN A 303 -15.48 -15.25 -26.73
CA GLN A 303 -16.87 -15.73 -26.61
C GLN A 303 -17.80 -14.70 -27.24
N LYS A 304 -18.58 -15.14 -28.24
CA LYS A 304 -19.57 -14.29 -28.91
C LYS A 304 -20.65 -13.87 -27.90
N ASP A 305 -20.99 -12.59 -27.91
CA ASP A 305 -22.04 -11.97 -27.08
C ASP A 305 -21.94 -12.18 -25.57
N LYS A 306 -20.75 -12.51 -25.06
CA LYS A 306 -20.46 -12.53 -23.63
C LYS A 306 -19.79 -11.25 -23.19
N TYR A 307 -20.33 -10.66 -22.14
CA TYR A 307 -19.85 -9.41 -21.55
C TYR A 307 -19.48 -9.65 -20.08
N LEU A 308 -18.36 -9.09 -19.67
CA LEU A 308 -17.75 -9.33 -18.36
C LEU A 308 -17.25 -8.02 -17.79
N ILE A 309 -17.05 -7.99 -16.47
CA ILE A 309 -16.32 -6.88 -15.84
C ILE A 309 -14.81 -7.14 -16.05
N ALA A 310 -14.04 -6.08 -16.26
CA ALA A 310 -12.59 -6.18 -16.41
C ALA A 310 -11.94 -6.88 -15.20
N ASP A 311 -11.06 -7.85 -15.46
CA ASP A 311 -10.36 -8.60 -14.41
C ASP A 311 -9.24 -7.75 -13.80
N TYR A 312 -9.42 -7.31 -12.54
CA TYR A 312 -8.38 -6.56 -11.84
C TYR A 312 -7.09 -7.37 -11.65
N SER A 313 -7.16 -8.70 -11.57
CA SER A 313 -6.00 -9.56 -11.28
C SER A 313 -5.00 -9.57 -12.43
N ASN A 314 -5.52 -9.46 -13.66
CA ASN A 314 -4.74 -9.46 -14.89
C ASN A 314 -4.72 -8.07 -15.56
N TRP A 315 -5.15 -7.03 -14.85
CA TRP A 315 -5.23 -5.66 -15.37
C TRP A 315 -3.89 -5.19 -15.95
N GLY A 316 -2.79 -5.40 -15.20
CA GLY A 316 -1.44 -5.05 -15.65
C GLY A 316 -1.12 -5.65 -17.02
N LYS A 317 -1.21 -6.97 -17.11
CA LYS A 317 -0.91 -7.73 -18.34
C LYS A 317 -1.84 -7.39 -19.51
N ASN A 318 -3.14 -7.23 -19.26
CA ASN A 318 -4.14 -7.19 -20.33
C ASN A 318 -4.48 -5.76 -20.82
N ARG A 319 -4.09 -4.74 -20.05
CA ARG A 319 -4.53 -3.36 -20.23
C ARG A 319 -3.40 -2.36 -20.02
N LEU A 320 -2.79 -2.31 -18.83
CA LEU A 320 -1.81 -1.28 -18.48
C LEU A 320 -0.50 -1.42 -19.27
N ASN A 321 0.13 -2.60 -19.26
CA ASN A 321 1.40 -2.80 -19.96
C ASN A 321 1.25 -2.63 -21.48
N PRO A 322 0.20 -3.20 -22.14
CA PRO A 322 -0.02 -2.92 -23.55
C PRO A 322 -0.26 -1.44 -23.86
N PHE A 323 -0.90 -0.69 -22.96
CA PHE A 323 -1.07 0.76 -23.11
C PHE A 323 0.28 1.50 -23.03
N ILE A 324 1.11 1.14 -22.05
CA ILE A 324 2.45 1.71 -21.89
C ILE A 324 3.32 1.45 -23.12
N GLU A 325 3.33 0.20 -23.60
CA GLU A 325 4.07 -0.22 -24.80
C GLU A 325 3.57 0.50 -26.05
N LYS A 326 2.24 0.47 -26.29
CA LYS A 326 1.60 1.12 -27.45
C LYS A 326 1.89 2.63 -27.51
N ARG A 327 2.00 3.29 -26.35
CA ARG A 327 2.22 4.74 -26.26
C ARG A 327 3.69 5.13 -26.06
N GLY A 328 4.62 4.17 -26.07
CA GLY A 328 6.05 4.44 -25.97
C GLY A 328 6.46 5.14 -24.67
N LEU A 329 5.73 4.89 -23.59
CA LEU A 329 5.97 5.54 -22.30
C LEU A 329 7.27 5.02 -21.67
N LYS A 330 8.21 5.93 -21.40
CA LYS A 330 9.54 5.63 -20.87
C LYS A 330 9.79 6.34 -19.52
N ASP A 331 10.68 5.77 -18.73
CA ASP A 331 11.21 6.41 -17.53
C ASP A 331 12.34 7.40 -17.86
N GLU A 332 12.86 8.07 -16.83
CA GLU A 332 13.94 9.05 -16.91
C GLU A 332 15.24 8.50 -17.55
N TYR A 333 15.42 7.18 -17.56
CA TYR A 333 16.56 6.49 -18.18
C TYR A 333 16.26 5.97 -19.59
N GLY A 334 15.11 6.33 -20.16
CA GLY A 334 14.69 5.94 -21.50
C GLY A 334 14.21 4.48 -21.61
N GLN A 335 14.01 3.78 -20.49
CA GLN A 335 13.50 2.41 -20.46
C GLN A 335 11.97 2.38 -20.40
N PRO A 336 11.31 1.33 -20.93
CA PRO A 336 9.84 1.22 -20.85
C PRO A 336 9.34 1.26 -19.40
N LEU A 337 8.35 2.12 -19.14
CA LEU A 337 7.79 2.34 -17.81
C LEU A 337 7.23 1.05 -17.20
N LYS A 338 7.83 0.56 -16.12
CA LYS A 338 7.35 -0.64 -15.40
C LYS A 338 6.37 -0.27 -14.28
N LEU A 339 5.19 0.22 -14.66
CA LEU A 339 4.15 0.59 -13.70
C LEU A 339 3.25 -0.60 -13.33
N THR A 340 2.86 -0.65 -12.06
CA THR A 340 1.76 -1.49 -11.58
C THR A 340 0.64 -0.60 -11.08
N GLN A 341 -0.60 -1.08 -10.93
CA GLN A 341 -1.65 -0.19 -10.38
C GLN A 341 -1.28 0.37 -9.00
N HIS A 342 -0.55 -0.41 -8.19
CA HIS A 342 -0.13 0.06 -6.89
C HIS A 342 0.77 1.31 -6.97
N TYR A 343 1.49 1.53 -8.08
CA TYR A 343 2.24 2.77 -8.31
C TYR A 343 1.34 4.00 -8.30
N PHE A 344 0.17 3.98 -8.93
CA PHE A 344 -0.73 5.15 -8.93
C PHE A 344 -1.21 5.53 -7.53
N ARG A 345 -1.43 4.53 -6.68
CA ARG A 345 -1.73 4.77 -5.26
C ARG A 345 -0.53 5.32 -4.51
N HIS A 346 0.68 4.85 -4.80
CA HIS A 346 1.90 5.42 -4.24
C HIS A 346 2.06 6.88 -4.67
N ILE A 347 1.88 7.19 -5.97
CA ILE A 347 1.88 8.55 -6.51
C ILE A 347 0.88 9.41 -5.72
N PHE A 348 -0.39 9.01 -5.64
CA PHE A 348 -1.38 9.74 -4.85
C PHE A 348 -0.91 10.02 -3.41
N THR A 349 -0.38 9.00 -2.73
CA THR A 349 0.09 9.10 -1.34
C THR A 349 1.24 10.10 -1.22
N THR A 350 2.25 9.96 -2.08
CA THR A 350 3.44 10.83 -2.06
C THR A 350 3.08 12.27 -2.36
N TYR A 351 2.22 12.54 -3.34
CA TYR A 351 1.78 13.90 -3.65
C TYR A 351 0.88 14.49 -2.58
N ALA A 352 -0.01 13.70 -1.97
CA ALA A 352 -0.81 14.13 -0.82
C ALA A 352 0.09 14.56 0.35
N LEU A 353 1.12 13.75 0.67
CA LEU A 353 2.09 14.07 1.70
C LEU A 353 2.92 15.31 1.34
N LYS A 354 3.47 15.40 0.11
CA LYS A 354 4.19 16.60 -0.36
C LYS A 354 3.31 17.86 -0.31
N GLY A 355 2.02 17.71 -0.57
CA GLY A 355 1.02 18.78 -0.52
C GLY A 355 0.62 19.23 0.89
N GLY A 356 1.13 18.59 1.95
CA GLY A 356 0.86 19.00 3.34
C GLY A 356 -0.10 18.10 4.12
N MET A 357 -0.69 17.06 3.52
CA MET A 357 -1.60 16.18 4.26
C MET A 357 -0.85 15.35 5.30
N LYS A 358 -1.44 15.18 6.49
CA LYS A 358 -0.84 14.32 7.52
C LYS A 358 -0.91 12.86 7.07
N ILE A 359 0.07 12.08 7.50
CA ILE A 359 0.10 10.64 7.21
C ILE A 359 -1.14 9.90 7.71
N GLN A 360 -1.75 10.39 8.80
CA GLN A 360 -2.98 9.85 9.38
C GLN A 360 -4.18 10.12 8.47
N ASP A 361 -4.35 11.36 8.00
CA ASP A 361 -5.42 11.73 7.05
C ASP A 361 -5.28 10.95 5.74
N VAL A 362 -4.05 10.80 5.25
CA VAL A 362 -3.78 9.98 4.06
C VAL A 362 -4.09 8.50 4.34
N ALA A 363 -3.76 7.98 5.52
CA ALA A 363 -4.07 6.60 5.91
C ALA A 363 -5.59 6.36 5.96
N GLU A 364 -6.34 7.28 6.55
CA GLU A 364 -7.80 7.24 6.64
C GLU A 364 -8.43 7.37 5.26
N LEU A 365 -7.98 8.34 4.46
CA LEU A 365 -8.39 8.50 3.07
C LEU A 365 -8.01 7.29 2.23
N LEU A 366 -6.99 6.52 2.58
CA LEU A 366 -6.68 5.29 1.85
C LEU A 366 -7.38 4.06 2.44
N GLY A 367 -8.06 4.21 3.58
CA GLY A 367 -8.71 3.14 4.32
C GLY A 367 -7.69 2.07 4.73
N HIS A 368 -6.52 2.48 5.24
CA HIS A 368 -5.52 1.59 5.80
C HIS A 368 -5.91 1.14 7.21
N ALA A 369 -5.65 -0.13 7.55
CA ALA A 369 -5.97 -0.69 8.86
C ALA A 369 -4.95 -0.32 9.95
N SER A 370 -3.79 0.22 9.56
CA SER A 370 -2.75 0.70 10.46
C SER A 370 -1.97 1.83 9.81
N ILE A 371 -1.55 2.82 10.60
CA ILE A 371 -0.68 3.92 10.18
C ILE A 371 0.66 3.39 9.66
N THR A 372 1.16 2.27 10.20
CA THR A 372 2.40 1.62 9.72
C THR A 372 2.33 1.21 8.24
N MET A 373 1.14 0.92 7.71
CA MET A 373 0.97 0.67 6.27
C MET A 373 1.27 1.92 5.45
N THR A 374 0.97 3.10 5.97
CA THR A 374 1.27 4.39 5.34
C THR A 374 2.72 4.80 5.59
N GLU A 375 3.29 4.49 6.77
CA GLU A 375 4.71 4.72 7.09
C GLU A 375 5.65 3.91 6.20
N THR A 376 5.22 2.76 5.65
CA THR A 376 6.04 2.00 4.69
C THR A 376 6.15 2.70 3.31
N TYR A 377 5.36 3.75 3.06
CA TYR A 377 5.45 4.57 1.85
C TYR A 377 6.37 5.78 2.01
N ASP A 378 6.93 5.92 3.21
CA ASP A 378 7.98 6.86 3.47
C ASP A 378 9.33 6.24 3.09
N HIS A 379 9.69 6.38 1.81
CA HIS A 379 10.87 5.75 1.21
C HIS A 379 12.21 6.14 1.85
N ALA A 380 12.20 7.07 2.81
CA ALA A 380 13.37 7.68 3.40
C ALA A 380 13.37 7.60 4.94
N LYS A 381 12.82 6.53 5.55
CA LYS A 381 12.70 6.44 7.03
C LYS A 381 14.00 6.74 7.78
N HIS A 382 15.14 6.20 7.32
CA HIS A 382 16.43 6.44 7.96
C HIS A 382 16.89 7.90 7.77
N GLU A 383 16.86 8.39 6.53
CA GLU A 383 17.22 9.77 6.20
C GLU A 383 16.36 10.79 6.97
N LYS A 384 15.06 10.54 7.11
CA LYS A 384 14.17 11.40 7.91
C LYS A 384 14.49 11.38 9.40
N GLN A 385 14.86 10.23 9.94
CA GLN A 385 15.24 10.14 11.35
C GLN A 385 16.54 10.90 11.63
N GLU A 386 17.49 10.90 10.69
CA GLU A 386 18.70 11.73 10.76
C GLU A 386 18.37 13.22 10.66
N VAL A 387 17.48 13.64 9.73
CA VAL A 387 17.06 15.03 9.62
C VAL A 387 16.33 15.51 10.89
N ILE A 388 15.45 14.68 11.46
CA ILE A 388 14.78 14.98 12.73
C ILE A 388 15.80 15.16 13.84
N LYS A 389 16.76 14.23 13.94
CA LYS A 389 17.82 14.27 14.93
C LYS A 389 18.62 15.56 14.78
N GLY A 390 19.10 15.87 13.59
CA GLY A 390 19.88 17.08 13.35
C GLY A 390 19.11 18.37 13.66
N ILE A 391 17.82 18.45 13.33
CA ILE A 391 16.99 19.62 13.68
C ILE A 391 16.86 19.77 15.20
N LEU A 392 16.51 18.68 15.90
CA LEU A 392 16.23 18.77 17.34
C LEU A 392 17.51 18.91 18.18
N SER A 393 18.62 18.32 17.74
CA SER A 393 19.91 18.38 18.42
C SER A 393 20.67 19.69 18.18
N GLY A 394 20.16 20.60 17.33
CA GLY A 394 20.83 21.85 16.98
C GLY A 394 21.88 21.71 15.87
N ASP A 395 22.06 20.52 15.30
CA ASP A 395 23.00 20.25 14.22
C ASP A 395 22.54 20.84 12.88
N ILE A 396 21.25 21.15 12.70
CA ILE A 396 20.70 21.74 11.47
C ILE A 396 20.14 23.13 11.82
N PRO A 397 20.57 24.20 11.12
CA PRO A 397 20.07 25.54 11.36
C PRO A 397 18.56 25.62 11.19
N ILE A 398 17.91 26.34 12.10
CA ILE A 398 16.47 26.52 12.11
C ILE A 398 16.05 27.98 12.19
N SER A 399 14.82 28.24 11.77
CA SER A 399 14.13 29.52 11.95
C SER A 399 12.71 29.26 12.46
N SER A 400 12.21 30.13 13.33
CA SER A 400 10.86 30.05 13.88
C SER A 400 10.36 31.44 14.23
N THR A 401 9.03 31.57 14.32
CA THR A 401 8.43 32.78 14.90
C THR A 401 8.49 32.80 16.43
N ASN A 402 8.81 31.67 17.05
CA ASN A 402 8.91 31.53 18.50
C ASN A 402 10.38 31.54 18.94
N LYS A 403 10.83 32.67 19.51
CA LYS A 403 12.20 32.87 19.97
C LYS A 403 12.61 31.88 21.06
N THR A 404 11.72 31.59 22.02
CA THR A 404 12.01 30.62 23.09
C THR A 404 12.21 29.20 22.56
N ALA A 405 11.52 28.82 21.48
CA ALA A 405 11.73 27.52 20.84
C ALA A 405 13.10 27.46 20.16
N LEU A 406 13.54 28.55 19.52
CA LEU A 406 14.89 28.68 18.94
C LEU A 406 15.97 28.59 20.02
N GLU A 407 15.87 29.40 21.07
CA GLU A 407 16.83 29.44 22.18
C GLU A 407 17.01 28.07 22.85
N ARG A 408 15.95 27.27 22.95
CA ARG A 408 16.03 25.93 23.56
C ARG A 408 16.67 24.88 22.68
N ILE A 409 16.56 25.00 21.36
CA ILE A 409 17.14 24.05 20.41
C ILE A 409 18.57 24.44 20.07
N GLU A 410 18.86 25.74 19.99
CA GLU A 410 20.20 26.27 19.64
C GLU A 410 21.06 26.54 20.88
N GLY A 411 20.48 26.52 22.09
CA GLY A 411 21.19 26.79 23.34
C GLY A 411 21.89 25.56 23.95
N GLU A 412 22.77 25.84 24.92
CA GLU A 412 23.60 24.84 25.59
C GLU A 412 22.80 23.80 26.40
N GLU A 413 21.62 24.17 26.90
CA GLU A 413 20.72 23.27 27.64
C GLU A 413 19.80 22.41 26.74
N ASN A 414 20.15 22.22 25.46
CA ASN A 414 19.33 21.45 24.53
C ASN A 414 19.19 19.97 24.97
N PRO A 415 17.98 19.50 25.31
CA PRO A 415 17.77 18.14 25.81
C PRO A 415 17.95 17.05 24.74
N PHE A 416 18.14 17.40 23.47
CA PHE A 416 18.38 16.47 22.37
C PHE A 416 19.86 16.44 21.93
N ALA A 417 20.68 17.38 22.40
CA ALA A 417 22.10 17.43 22.05
C ALA A 417 22.83 16.16 22.53
N GLY A 418 23.74 15.64 21.69
CA GLY A 418 24.55 14.45 21.98
C GLY A 418 23.81 13.10 22.04
N LYS A 419 22.52 13.05 21.70
CA LYS A 419 21.72 11.80 21.74
C LYS A 419 21.75 11.03 20.42
N THR A 420 21.54 9.71 20.49
CA THR A 420 21.41 8.87 19.29
C THR A 420 20.06 9.09 18.59
N VAL A 421 19.99 8.73 17.31
CA VAL A 421 18.77 8.80 16.50
C VAL A 421 17.58 8.12 17.18
N GLU A 422 17.80 6.94 17.76
CA GLU A 422 16.76 6.18 18.45
C GLU A 422 16.27 6.87 19.73
N GLN A 423 17.20 7.47 20.49
CA GLN A 423 16.87 8.23 21.71
C GLN A 423 16.07 9.49 21.38
N VAL A 424 16.49 10.24 20.37
CA VAL A 424 15.78 11.44 19.90
C VAL A 424 14.38 11.07 19.39
N ASP A 425 14.24 10.02 18.58
CA ASP A 425 12.91 9.60 18.09
C ASP A 425 11.98 9.16 19.23
N LYS A 426 12.50 8.48 20.26
CA LYS A 426 11.71 8.13 21.45
C LYS A 426 11.22 9.38 22.20
N MET A 427 12.11 10.34 22.44
CA MET A 427 11.76 11.60 23.12
C MET A 427 10.76 12.42 22.30
N ARG A 428 11.00 12.55 20.98
CA ARG A 428 10.11 13.23 20.04
C ARG A 428 8.69 12.67 20.09
N ARG A 429 8.53 11.33 20.07
CA ARG A 429 7.21 10.67 20.13
C ARG A 429 6.49 10.93 21.44
N SER A 430 7.22 10.94 22.56
CA SER A 430 6.67 11.27 23.88
C SER A 430 6.21 12.73 23.94
N LEU A 431 6.96 13.63 23.31
CA LEU A 431 6.65 15.06 23.22
C LEU A 431 5.68 15.41 22.08
N LYS A 432 5.19 14.42 21.32
CA LYS A 432 4.28 14.60 20.17
C LYS A 432 4.78 15.62 19.15
N ILE A 433 6.09 15.69 18.96
CA ILE A 433 6.71 16.55 17.95
C ILE A 433 6.56 15.87 16.59
N GLU A 434 5.93 16.54 15.64
CA GLU A 434 5.61 15.96 14.33
C GLU A 434 6.46 16.59 13.23
N LEU A 435 7.04 15.74 12.36
CA LEU A 435 7.72 16.21 11.16
C LEU A 435 6.67 16.59 10.11
N LEU A 436 6.80 17.78 9.54
CA LEU A 436 5.96 18.27 8.46
C LEU A 436 6.73 18.18 7.12
N PRO A 437 6.04 18.26 5.97
CA PRO A 437 6.70 18.17 4.66
C PRO A 437 7.71 19.28 4.36
N HIS A 438 7.68 20.37 5.11
CA HIS A 438 8.51 21.55 4.91
C HIS A 438 9.02 22.11 6.24
N GLY A 439 9.19 21.29 7.28
CA GLY A 439 9.61 21.76 8.62
C GLY A 439 9.15 20.84 9.73
N MET A 440 8.99 21.37 10.94
CA MET A 440 8.58 20.59 12.11
C MET A 440 7.52 21.33 12.95
N CYS A 441 6.63 20.57 13.59
CA CYS A 441 5.59 21.08 14.47
C CYS A 441 5.86 20.67 15.92
N LEU A 442 5.99 21.68 16.80
CA LEU A 442 6.12 21.51 18.25
C LEU A 442 4.77 21.53 19.00
N HIS A 443 3.65 21.60 18.28
CA HIS A 443 2.34 21.70 18.90
C HIS A 443 1.98 20.39 19.63
N HIS A 444 1.73 20.49 20.94
CA HIS A 444 1.32 19.36 21.76
C HIS A 444 -0.20 19.41 22.01
N THR A 445 -0.91 18.35 21.63
CA THR A 445 -2.39 18.28 21.67
C THR A 445 -3.00 18.51 23.05
N MET A 446 -2.30 18.14 24.13
CA MET A 446 -2.78 18.37 25.50
C MET A 446 -2.63 19.82 26.01
N ARG A 447 -2.00 20.74 25.25
CA ARG A 447 -1.90 22.16 25.66
C ARG A 447 -3.19 22.95 25.44
N GLY A 448 -4.18 22.37 24.78
CA GLY A 448 -5.48 23.00 24.54
C GLY A 448 -5.44 24.23 23.61
N GLU A 449 -4.28 24.53 22.99
CA GLU A 449 -4.16 25.66 22.06
C GLU A 449 -4.86 25.31 20.74
N PRO A 450 -5.80 26.13 20.25
CA PRO A 450 -6.46 25.87 18.98
C PRO A 450 -5.47 25.99 17.82
N CYS A 451 -5.26 24.91 17.06
CA CYS A 451 -4.59 24.97 15.77
C CYS A 451 -5.55 25.64 14.77
N ALA A 452 -5.16 26.79 14.21
CA ALA A 452 -6.05 27.61 13.38
C ALA A 452 -6.59 26.86 12.14
N GLN A 453 -5.76 26.04 11.49
CA GLN A 453 -6.13 25.00 10.52
C GLN A 453 -4.86 24.25 10.06
N ASP A 454 -4.99 22.98 9.67
CA ASP A 454 -3.90 22.21 9.06
C ASP A 454 -3.47 22.83 7.71
N GLY A 455 -2.15 23.03 7.53
CA GLY A 455 -1.57 23.61 6.31
C GLY A 455 -1.24 25.11 6.37
N VAL A 456 -1.62 25.82 7.44
CA VAL A 456 -1.25 27.23 7.67
C VAL A 456 -0.05 27.32 8.64
N CYS A 457 0.99 26.53 8.37
CA CYS A 457 2.16 26.41 9.26
C CYS A 457 3.13 27.60 9.11
N LEU A 458 3.18 28.21 7.93
CA LEU A 458 4.03 29.39 7.66
C LEU A 458 3.56 30.56 8.54
N GLY A 459 4.39 30.96 9.50
CA GLY A 459 4.06 31.99 10.49
C GLY A 459 3.45 31.48 11.80
N CYS A 460 3.27 30.18 11.97
CA CYS A 460 2.79 29.57 13.22
C CYS A 460 3.87 29.60 14.31
N LYS A 461 3.48 29.89 15.57
CA LYS A 461 4.38 29.89 16.75
C LYS A 461 4.96 28.53 17.11
N ASN A 462 4.33 27.45 16.64
CA ASN A 462 4.77 26.08 16.92
C ASN A 462 5.52 25.47 15.73
N PHE A 463 5.73 26.24 14.64
CA PHE A 463 6.40 25.77 13.45
C PHE A 463 7.89 26.12 13.47
N ILE A 464 8.71 25.14 13.09
CA ILE A 464 10.15 25.28 12.89
C ILE A 464 10.43 25.06 11.40
N ALA A 465 11.00 26.08 10.78
CA ALA A 465 11.62 25.99 9.47
C ALA A 465 13.08 25.51 9.62
N SER A 466 13.55 24.68 8.71
CA SER A 466 14.90 24.09 8.76
C SER A 466 15.63 24.34 7.45
N SER A 467 16.95 24.57 7.52
CA SER A 467 17.79 24.78 6.34
C SER A 467 17.77 23.61 5.35
N ASN A 468 17.53 22.38 5.80
CA ASN A 468 17.34 21.22 4.91
C ASN A 468 16.15 21.39 3.95
N HIS A 469 15.19 22.24 4.29
CA HIS A 469 14.02 22.54 3.46
C HIS A 469 14.16 23.88 2.73
N LEU A 470 15.33 24.53 2.77
CA LEU A 470 15.58 25.83 2.15
C LEU A 470 15.22 25.87 0.65
N PRO A 471 15.62 24.87 -0.19
CA PRO A 471 15.23 24.87 -1.60
C PRO A 471 13.70 24.85 -1.82
N ILE A 472 12.95 24.26 -0.88
CA ILE A 472 11.49 24.24 -0.93
C ILE A 472 10.93 25.63 -0.63
N TYR A 473 11.50 26.35 0.34
CA TYR A 473 11.08 27.71 0.67
C TYR A 473 11.39 28.68 -0.47
N GLU A 474 12.57 28.60 -1.09
CA GLU A 474 12.98 29.43 -2.22
C GLU A 474 12.05 29.23 -3.43
N LYS A 475 11.81 27.97 -3.83
CA LYS A 475 10.90 27.64 -4.93
C LYS A 475 9.46 28.07 -4.64
N ARG A 476 9.03 27.97 -3.38
CA ARG A 476 7.69 28.43 -2.98
C ARG A 476 7.59 29.95 -3.01
N LEU A 477 8.63 30.66 -2.56
CA LEU A 477 8.71 32.11 -2.61
C LEU A 477 8.67 32.62 -4.06
N GLU A 478 9.42 31.98 -4.97
CA GLU A 478 9.40 32.27 -6.40
C GLU A 478 7.98 32.13 -6.99
N ARG A 479 7.28 31.04 -6.67
CA ARG A 479 5.88 30.83 -7.10
C ARG A 479 4.95 31.90 -6.56
N VAL A 480 5.03 32.22 -5.27
CA VAL A 480 4.20 33.26 -4.65
C VAL A 480 4.46 34.63 -5.29
N ASN A 481 5.72 34.97 -5.56
CA ASN A 481 6.08 36.20 -6.26
C ASN A 481 5.50 36.23 -7.68
N ASN A 482 5.60 35.13 -8.43
CA ASN A 482 5.02 35.00 -9.77
C ASN A 482 3.48 35.07 -9.79
N GLU A 483 2.81 34.63 -8.72
CA GLU A 483 1.35 34.76 -8.58
C GLU A 483 0.94 36.18 -8.22
N LEU A 484 1.72 36.85 -7.36
CA LEU A 484 1.51 38.26 -6.99
C LEU A 484 1.76 39.23 -8.16
N THR A 485 2.69 38.92 -9.07
CA THR A 485 2.88 39.74 -10.28
C THR A 485 1.72 39.61 -11.27
N LYS A 486 1.04 38.46 -11.29
CA LYS A 486 -0.14 38.21 -12.15
C LYS A 486 -1.45 38.74 -11.57
N SER A 487 -1.54 38.89 -10.25
CA SER A 487 -2.74 39.34 -9.55
C SER A 487 -2.44 40.54 -8.66
N ASN A 488 -2.79 41.74 -9.15
CA ASN A 488 -2.58 43.00 -8.44
C ASN A 488 -3.84 43.50 -7.70
N ASP A 489 -4.79 42.59 -7.40
CA ASP A 489 -6.04 42.95 -6.71
C ASP A 489 -5.84 43.07 -5.18
N LYS A 490 -6.81 43.67 -4.48
CA LYS A 490 -6.86 43.72 -3.00
C LYS A 490 -7.73 42.59 -2.41
N SER A 491 -7.83 41.44 -3.09
CA SER A 491 -8.65 40.33 -2.60
C SER A 491 -8.06 39.69 -1.33
N ILE A 492 -8.88 38.87 -0.67
CA ILE A 492 -8.46 38.00 0.42
C ILE A 492 -7.33 37.05 -0.04
N PHE A 493 -7.36 36.64 -1.31
CA PHE A 493 -6.35 35.78 -1.91
C PHE A 493 -4.98 36.46 -2.02
N SER A 494 -4.91 37.68 -2.58
CA SER A 494 -3.64 38.42 -2.70
C SER A 494 -3.08 38.82 -1.34
N SER A 495 -3.95 39.08 -0.35
CA SER A 495 -3.55 39.38 1.03
C SER A 495 -2.94 38.17 1.73
N LYS A 496 -3.49 36.97 1.50
CA LYS A 496 -2.92 35.70 1.97
C LYS A 496 -1.57 35.40 1.31
N LEU A 497 -1.43 35.66 0.01
CA LEU A 497 -0.17 35.50 -0.71
C LEU A 497 0.92 36.45 -0.19
N ARG A 498 0.60 37.74 0.05
CA ARG A 498 1.53 38.69 0.67
C ARG A 498 2.00 38.23 2.06
N TYR A 499 1.07 37.78 2.91
CA TYR A 499 1.43 37.22 4.22
C TYR A 499 2.38 36.02 4.10
N GLN A 500 2.11 35.10 3.16
CA GLN A 500 2.98 33.95 2.93
C GLN A 500 4.36 34.36 2.42
N ARG A 501 4.43 35.31 1.49
CA ARG A 501 5.68 35.89 0.99
C ARG A 501 6.53 36.43 2.15
N ASP A 502 5.97 37.31 2.97
CA ASP A 502 6.71 37.96 4.06
C ASP A 502 7.28 36.93 5.07
N LYS A 503 6.54 35.85 5.35
CA LYS A 503 7.03 34.77 6.21
C LYS A 503 8.11 33.93 5.53
N LEU A 504 7.96 33.63 4.25
CA LEU A 504 8.94 32.87 3.48
C LEU A 504 10.25 33.65 3.31
N GLU A 505 10.19 34.94 2.97
CA GLU A 505 11.36 35.83 2.88
C GLU A 505 12.13 35.83 4.18
N LYS A 506 11.42 35.98 5.31
CA LYS A 506 12.04 35.92 6.63
C LYS A 506 12.75 34.58 6.88
N TYR A 507 12.10 33.45 6.61
CA TYR A 507 12.71 32.13 6.81
C TYR A 507 13.91 31.90 5.90
N VAL A 508 13.81 32.27 4.62
CA VAL A 508 14.90 32.13 3.65
C VAL A 508 16.11 32.96 4.10
N HIS A 509 15.90 34.23 4.42
CA HIS A 509 16.97 35.13 4.86
C HIS A 509 17.67 34.61 6.13
N GLU A 510 16.91 34.31 7.19
CA GLU A 510 17.49 33.85 8.46
C GLU A 510 18.24 32.52 8.30
N LEU A 511 17.73 31.59 7.48
CA LEU A 511 18.38 30.30 7.25
C LEU A 511 19.65 30.44 6.39
N GLN A 512 19.64 31.28 5.36
CA GLN A 512 20.81 31.57 4.54
C GLN A 512 21.91 32.23 5.36
N GLU A 513 21.56 33.24 6.17
CA GLU A 513 22.50 33.92 7.06
C GLU A 513 23.16 32.94 8.03
N LYS A 514 22.37 32.07 8.68
CA LYS A 514 22.89 31.04 9.60
C LYS A 514 23.77 30.00 8.91
N LEU A 515 23.44 29.60 7.68
CA LEU A 515 24.28 28.69 6.89
C LEU A 515 25.63 29.34 6.58
N SER A 516 25.63 30.57 6.08
CA SER A 516 26.87 31.30 5.75
C SER A 516 27.74 31.55 6.99
N GLN A 517 27.15 31.86 8.14
CA GLN A 517 27.90 32.01 9.41
C GLN A 517 28.58 30.70 9.82
N ARG A 518 27.90 29.57 9.64
CA ARG A 518 28.44 28.26 9.98
C ARG A 518 29.55 27.84 9.02
N GLU A 519 29.34 28.00 7.72
CA GLU A 519 30.38 27.74 6.70
C GLU A 519 31.64 28.57 6.96
N TYR A 520 31.48 29.82 7.40
CA TYR A 520 32.58 30.69 7.80
C TYR A 520 33.31 30.20 9.07
N GLN A 521 32.57 29.74 10.09
CA GLN A 521 33.17 29.17 11.30
C GLN A 521 33.90 27.85 11.01
N GLU A 522 33.32 26.95 10.23
CA GLU A 522 33.94 25.69 9.83
C GLU A 522 35.23 25.95 9.02
N ALA A 523 35.24 26.96 8.15
CA ALA A 523 36.43 27.38 7.42
C ALA A 523 37.52 27.96 8.36
N LEU A 524 37.14 28.74 9.37
CA LEU A 524 38.08 29.25 10.38
C LEU A 524 38.68 28.14 11.24
N GLU A 525 37.89 27.16 11.65
CA GLU A 525 38.35 26.00 12.43
C GLU A 525 39.30 25.12 11.61
N GLN A 526 39.05 24.94 10.31
CA GLN A 526 39.98 24.24 9.42
C GLN A 526 41.32 24.98 9.30
N VAL A 527 41.29 26.31 9.16
CA VAL A 527 42.51 27.14 9.10
C VAL A 527 43.25 27.19 10.44
N ALA A 528 42.54 27.17 11.56
CA ALA A 528 43.13 27.13 12.90
C ALA A 528 43.73 25.74 13.22
N GLY A 529 43.07 24.65 12.80
CA GLY A 529 43.56 23.28 12.93
C GLY A 529 44.87 23.05 12.16
N THR A 530 45.00 23.62 10.96
CA THR A 530 46.26 23.58 10.19
C THR A 530 47.42 24.34 10.84
N LYS A 531 47.16 25.32 11.71
CA LYS A 531 48.22 26.08 12.43
C LYS A 531 48.75 25.39 13.69
N TYR A 532 48.13 24.30 14.13
CA TYR A 532 48.62 23.49 15.26
C TYR A 532 49.35 22.21 14.81
N GLU A 533 49.36 21.92 13.51
CA GLU A 533 50.10 20.80 12.90
C GLU A 533 51.38 21.24 12.15
N GLU A 534 51.66 22.55 12.05
CA GLU A 534 52.97 23.14 11.70
C GLU A 534 53.70 23.59 12.97
#